data_AF-A0A7Y3EVD0-F1
#
_entry.id   AF-A0A7Y3EVD0-F1
#
_cell.length_a   1.000
_cell.length_b   1.000
_cell.length_c   1.000
_cell.angle_alpha   90.00
_cell.angle_beta   90.00
_cell.angle_gamma   90.00
#
_symmetry.space_group_name_H-M   'P 1'
#
loop_
_entity.id
_entity.type
_entity.pdbx_description
1 polymer ?
#
loop_
_entity_poly.entity_id
_entity_poly.type
_entity_poly.pdbx_seq_one_letter_code
_entity_poly.pdbx_strand_id
1 'polypeptide(L)' 'MLHVLALSTLLSAFWLINSGHYTPLILFFMVVSVLFVSTLCHQLDLVDGESQPLDLTFTIPAYWLWLIKEVV' A
#
# COMPACT_ATOMS: atom_id res chain seq x y z
N MET A 1 13.39 -4.27 -3.26
CA MET A 1 13.43 -2.88 -2.72
C MET A 1 12.22 -2.05 -3.14
N LEU A 2 11.91 -1.92 -4.44
CA LEU A 2 10.76 -1.13 -4.93
C LEU A 2 9.41 -1.58 -4.34
N HIS A 3 9.17 -2.89 -4.25
CA HIS A 3 7.94 -3.46 -3.67
C HIS A 3 7.73 -3.08 -2.21
N VAL A 4 8.80 -3.04 -1.42
CA VAL A 4 8.77 -2.67 0.00
C VAL A 4 8.41 -1.20 0.17
N LEU A 5 8.97 -0.33 -0.69
CA LEU A 5 8.64 1.10 -0.73
C LEU A 5 7.21 1.35 -1.20
N ALA A 6 6.72 0.60 -2.18
CA ALA A 6 5.34 0.68 -2.65
C ALA A 6 4.37 0.24 -1.54
N LEU A 7 4.67 -0.85 -0.84
CA LEU A 7 3.88 -1.35 0.28
C LEU A 7 3.86 -0.35 1.43
N SER A 8 5.01 0.21 1.82
CA SER A 8 5.06 1.24 2.87
C SER A 8 4.26 2.48 2.49
N THR A 9 4.32 2.91 1.23
CA THR A 9 3.59 4.08 0.73
C THR A 9 2.08 3.84 0.72
N LEU A 10 1.64 2.67 0.25
CA LEU A 10 0.24 2.29 0.22
C LEU A 10 -0.35 2.18 1.64
N LEU A 11 0.37 1.53 2.55
CA LEU A 11 -0.04 1.39 3.95
C LEU A 11 -0.16 2.77 4.63
N SER A 12 0.80 3.65 4.33
CA SER A 12 0.81 5.04 4.81
C SER A 12 -0.39 5.84 4.30
N ALA A 13 -0.66 5.77 2.99
CA ALA A 13 -1.78 6.46 2.37
C ALA A 13 -3.12 5.95 2.89
N PHE A 14 -3.28 4.63 3.00
CA PHE A 14 -4.48 3.99 3.55
C PHE A 14 -4.74 4.45 4.99
N TRP A 15 -3.70 4.46 5.82
CA TRP A 15 -3.80 4.95 7.19
C TRP A 15 -4.20 6.42 7.24
N LEU A 16 -3.60 7.29 6.43
CA LEU A 16 -3.91 8.73 6.41
C LEU A 16 -5.34 9.01 5.95
N ILE A 17 -5.79 8.35 4.88
CA ILE A 17 -7.14 8.50 4.34
C ILE A 17 -8.19 8.08 5.38
N ASN A 18 -7.95 6.98 6.09
CA ASN A 18 -8.91 6.45 7.06
C ASN A 18 -8.85 7.19 8.41
N SER A 19 -7.66 7.59 8.85
CA SER A 19 -7.45 8.19 10.16
C SER A 19 -7.84 9.66 10.19
N GLY A 20 -7.44 10.46 9.19
CA GLY A 20 -7.66 11.92 9.21
C GLY A 20 -6.90 12.67 10.33
N HIS A 21 -6.03 11.99 11.08
CA HIS A 21 -5.25 12.58 12.17
C HIS A 21 -3.84 12.93 11.70
N TYR A 22 -3.47 14.21 11.82
CA TYR A 22 -2.18 14.76 11.39
C TYR A 22 -1.33 15.27 12.54
N THR A 23 -1.58 14.82 13.77
CA THR A 23 -0.78 15.25 14.93
C THR A 23 0.62 14.64 14.87
N PRO A 24 1.68 15.41 15.20
CA PRO A 24 3.07 14.95 15.03
C PRO A 24 3.40 13.64 15.74
N LEU A 25 2.83 13.42 16.93
CA LEU A 25 3.01 12.19 17.71
C LEU A 25 2.44 10.97 16.99
N ILE A 26 1.24 11.09 16.43
CA ILE A 26 0.56 9.98 15.75
C ILE A 26 1.25 9.68 14.42
N LEU A 27 1.72 10.72 13.71
CA LEU A 27 2.54 10.53 12.51
C LEU A 27 3.84 9.77 12.81
N PHE A 28 4.49 10.05 13.94
CA PHE A 28 5.66 9.27 14.36
C PHE A 28 5.31 7.79 14.59
N PHE A 29 4.21 7.50 15.30
CA PHE A 29 3.75 6.12 15.49
C PHE A 29 3.40 5.42 14.17
N MET A 30 2.83 6.16 13.22
CA MET A 30 2.55 5.66 11.89
C MET A 30 3.84 5.28 11.14
N VAL A 31 4.86 6.14 11.13
CA VAL A 31 6.15 5.83 10.50
C VAL A 31 6.80 4.59 11.13
N VAL A 32 6.85 4.51 12.47
CA VAL A 32 7.44 3.36 13.17
C VAL A 32 6.68 2.07 12.85
N SER A 33 5.35 2.12 12.85
CA SER A 33 4.49 0.98 12.52
C SER A 33 4.71 0.50 11.09
N VAL A 34 4.70 1.41 10.12
CA VAL A 34 4.91 1.08 8.70
C VAL A 34 6.29 0.47 8.47
N LEU A 35 7.34 1.00 9.10
CA LEU A 35 8.69 0.44 9.03
C LEU A 35 8.75 -0.96 9.65
N PHE A 36 8.09 -1.18 10.78
CA PHE A 36 8.03 -2.48 11.44
C PHE A 36 7.31 -3.53 10.56
N VAL A 37 6.15 -3.18 9.98
CA VAL A 37 5.43 -4.08 9.06
C VAL A 37 6.26 -4.35 7.80
N SER A 38 6.87 -3.32 7.23
CA SER A 38 7.75 -3.42 6.05
C SER A 38 8.94 -4.37 6.29
N THR A 39 9.60 -4.27 7.45
CA THR A 39 10.72 -5.15 7.81
C THR A 39 10.27 -6.58 8.12
N LEU A 40 9.08 -6.78 8.67
CA LEU A 40 8.48 -8.11 8.83
C LEU A 40 8.15 -8.75 7.47
N CYS A 41 7.51 -8.01 6.56
CA CYS A 41 7.20 -8.50 5.22
C CYS A 41 8.47 -8.87 4.43
N HIS A 42 9.55 -8.11 4.60
CA HIS A 42 10.85 -8.46 4.02
C HIS A 42 11.46 -9.72 4.63
N GLN A 43 11.34 -9.93 5.95
CA GLN A 43 11.88 -11.13 6.61
C GLN A 43 11.10 -12.41 6.28
N LEU A 44 9.80 -12.27 6.00
CA LEU A 44 8.91 -13.38 5.68
C LEU A 44 8.93 -13.79 4.20
N ASP A 45 9.74 -13.12 3.37
CA ASP A 45 9.81 -13.31 1.91
C ASP A 45 8.44 -13.21 1.21
N LEU A 46 7.46 -12.58 1.87
CA LEU A 46 6.11 -12.33 1.34
C LEU A 46 6.14 -11.34 0.16
N VAL A 47 7.25 -10.64 -0.01
CA VAL A 47 7.47 -9.60 -1.02
C VAL A 47 8.40 -10.12 -2.12
N ASP A 48 8.17 -11.36 -2.54
CA ASP A 48 8.72 -11.87 -3.79
C ASP A 48 8.03 -11.21 -4.99
N GLY A 49 8.77 -11.04 -6.09
CA GLY A 49 8.33 -10.38 -7.31
C GLY A 49 7.08 -10.98 -7.97
N GLU A 50 6.67 -12.18 -7.55
CA GLU A 50 5.43 -12.85 -7.96
C GLU A 50 4.17 -12.28 -7.26
N SER A 51 4.31 -11.71 -6.06
CA SER A 51 3.19 -11.29 -5.21
C SER A 51 2.69 -9.88 -5.52
N GLN A 52 3.50 -9.08 -6.19
CA GLN A 52 3.15 -7.71 -6.53
C GLN A 52 3.51 -7.43 -7.99
N PRO A 53 2.59 -7.70 -8.93
CA PRO A 53 2.81 -7.42 -10.33
C PRO A 53 2.70 -5.90 -10.52
N LEU A 54 3.77 -5.17 -10.17
CA LEU A 54 3.86 -3.73 -10.40
C LEU A 54 3.71 -3.40 -11.89
N ASP A 55 4.01 -4.36 -12.77
CA ASP A 55 3.78 -4.28 -14.22
C ASP A 55 2.29 -4.32 -14.63
N LEU A 56 1.37 -4.83 -13.80
CA LEU A 56 -0.07 -4.86 -14.12
C LEU A 56 -0.85 -3.62 -13.64
N THR A 57 -0.19 -2.68 -12.95
CA THR A 57 -0.86 -1.58 -12.22
C THR A 57 -1.72 -0.67 -13.11
N PHE A 58 -1.36 -0.48 -14.38
CA PHE A 58 -2.06 0.47 -15.26
C PHE A 58 -3.34 -0.06 -15.91
N THR A 59 -3.53 -1.39 -15.98
CA THR A 59 -4.73 -1.99 -16.59
C THR A 59 -5.91 -2.06 -15.62
N ILE A 60 -5.62 -2.11 -14.31
CA ILE A 60 -6.61 -2.23 -13.23
C ILE A 60 -7.61 -1.06 -13.17
N PRO A 61 -7.21 0.23 -13.20
CA PRO A 61 -8.18 1.32 -13.10
C PRO A 61 -9.12 1.39 -14.32
N ALA A 62 -8.63 1.05 -15.52
CA ALA A 62 -9.48 0.98 -16.71
C ALA A 62 -10.50 -0.15 -16.61
N TYR A 63 -10.08 -1.32 -16.11
CA TYR A 63 -10.98 -2.43 -15.83
C TYR A 63 -12.02 -2.07 -14.76
N TRP A 64 -11.63 -1.39 -13.69
CA TRP A 64 -12.56 -0.91 -12.66
C TRP A 64 -13.58 0.09 -13.19
N LEU A 65 -13.17 1.04 -14.05
CA LEU A 65 -14.11 1.96 -14.69
C LEU A 65 -15.11 1.23 -15.60
N TRP A 66 -14.64 0.25 -16.36
CA TRP A 66 -15.51 -0.60 -17.17
C TRP A 66 -16.49 -1.38 -16.29
N LEU A 67 -16.02 -1.97 -15.19
CA LEU A 67 -16.84 -2.77 -14.28
C LEU A 67 -17.88 -1.93 -13.53
N ILE A 68 -17.55 -0.71 -13.11
CA ILE A 68 -18.52 0.23 -12.51
C ILE A 68 -19.67 0.52 -13.48
N LYS A 69 -19.35 0.68 -14.77
CA LYS A 69 -20.37 0.89 -15.81
C LYS A 69 -21.28 -0.32 -16.01
N GLU A 70 -20.76 -1.53 -15.85
CA GLU A 70 -21.54 -2.76 -16.05
C GLU A 70 -22.40 -3.13 -14.83
N VAL A 71 -21.98 -2.71 -13.63
CA VAL A 71 -22.64 -3.03 -12.36
C VAL A 71 -23.75 -2.03 -11.98
N VAL A 72 -23.69 -0.78 -12.47
CA VAL A 72 -24.69 0.29 -12.23
C VAL A 72 -25.65 0.42 -13.40
#